data_AF-A0A4Q7CWK9-F1
#
_entry.id   AF-A0A4Q7CWK9-F1
#
_cell.length_a   1.000
_cell.length_b   1.000
_cell.length_c   1.000
_cell.angle_alpha   90.00
_cell.angle_beta   90.00
_cell.angle_gamma   90.00
#
_symmetry.space_group_name_H-M   'P 1'
#
loop_
_entity.id
_entity.type
_entity.pdbx_description
1 polymer ?
#
loop_
_entity_poly.entity_id
_entity_poly.type
_entity_poly.pdbx_seq_one_letter_code
_entity_poly.pdbx_strand_id
1 'polypeptide(L)'
;MENTNNLFERLEILTKPENIETTFFIILKFIIFIIILMMGALIVLGILNSRRNYNPEKIWNKRKIRTLKSEIGGGQEYYFRYWIWQRNKRKNILIALRDYSPYEEYYPSQKWLKKDKSKLPFRREIWVIK
;
A
#
# COMPACT_ATOMS: atom_id res chain seq x y z
N MET A 1 -47.56 -19.98 -4.02
CA MET A 1 -47.95 -18.55 -4.04
C MET A 1 -47.83 -17.86 -2.67
N GLU A 2 -47.68 -18.58 -1.54
CA GLU A 2 -47.52 -17.92 -0.21
C GLU A 2 -46.20 -17.17 -0.01
N ASN A 3 -45.10 -17.62 -0.63
CA ASN A 3 -43.77 -17.03 -0.40
C ASN A 3 -43.64 -15.59 -0.93
N THR A 4 -44.36 -15.24 -1.99
CA THR A 4 -44.33 -13.89 -2.57
C THR A 4 -45.09 -12.89 -1.70
N ASN A 5 -46.23 -13.29 -1.12
CA ASN A 5 -47.04 -12.41 -0.28
C ASN A 5 -46.30 -12.03 1.01
N ASN A 6 -45.57 -12.97 1.61
CA ASN A 6 -44.73 -12.73 2.80
C ASN A 6 -43.56 -11.78 2.49
N LEU A 7 -43.04 -11.80 1.26
CA LEU A 7 -41.95 -10.93 0.81
C LEU A 7 -42.44 -9.49 0.57
N PHE A 8 -43.62 -9.34 -0.03
CA PHE A 8 -44.26 -8.02 -0.21
C PHE A 8 -44.64 -7.36 1.11
N GLU A 9 -45.23 -8.10 2.06
CA GLU A 9 -45.52 -7.58 3.41
C GLU A 9 -44.25 -7.11 4.13
N ARG A 10 -43.15 -7.87 4.03
CA ARG A 10 -41.86 -7.49 4.62
C ARG A 10 -41.29 -6.23 3.97
N LEU A 11 -41.40 -6.11 2.65
CA LEU A 11 -40.96 -4.92 1.92
C LEU A 11 -41.78 -3.69 2.31
N GLU A 12 -43.11 -3.84 2.43
CA GLU A 12 -44.02 -2.76 2.81
C GLU A 12 -43.73 -2.23 4.23
N ILE A 13 -43.47 -3.15 5.18
CA ILE A 13 -43.02 -2.81 6.53
C ILE A 13 -41.66 -2.09 6.51
N LEU A 14 -40.70 -2.56 5.69
CA LEU A 14 -39.37 -1.96 5.56
C LEU A 14 -39.39 -0.57 4.91
N THR A 15 -40.33 -0.32 4.00
CA THR A 15 -40.47 0.97 3.30
C THR A 15 -41.25 2.03 4.09
N LYS A 16 -41.74 1.72 5.29
CA LYS A 16 -42.33 2.75 6.17
C LYS A 16 -41.29 3.83 6.45
N PRO A 17 -41.66 5.13 6.39
CA PRO A 17 -40.71 6.22 6.53
C PRO A 17 -39.92 6.18 7.85
N GLU A 18 -40.55 5.76 8.96
CA GLU A 18 -39.87 5.60 10.26
C GLU A 18 -38.74 4.54 10.21
N ASN A 19 -38.96 3.46 9.47
CA ASN A 19 -38.01 2.36 9.33
C ASN A 19 -36.87 2.74 8.39
N ILE A 20 -37.15 3.52 7.34
CA ILE A 20 -36.11 4.03 6.42
C ILE A 20 -35.15 4.96 7.16
N GLU A 21 -35.68 5.92 7.94
CA GLU A 21 -34.87 6.88 8.68
C GLU A 21 -33.96 6.19 9.70
N THR A 22 -34.52 5.27 10.51
CA THR A 22 -33.74 4.51 11.50
C THR A 22 -32.67 3.65 10.85
N THR A 23 -32.98 2.96 9.74
CA THR A 23 -32.00 2.15 9.00
C THR A 23 -30.89 3.02 8.41
N PHE A 24 -31.23 4.20 7.87
CA PHE A 24 -30.25 5.17 7.36
C PHE A 24 -29.28 5.64 8.45
N PHE A 25 -29.78 6.01 9.64
CA PHE A 25 -28.93 6.42 10.76
C PHE A 25 -28.01 5.30 11.24
N ILE A 26 -28.48 4.04 11.23
CA ILE A 26 -27.65 2.88 11.58
C ILE A 26 -26.51 2.70 10.57
N ILE A 27 -26.82 2.75 9.27
CA ILE A 27 -25.82 2.66 8.20
C ILE A 27 -24.79 3.80 8.31
N LEU A 28 -25.26 5.03 8.54
CA LEU A 28 -24.39 6.20 8.68
C LEU A 28 -23.43 6.06 9.88
N LYS A 29 -23.93 5.64 11.05
CA LYS A 29 -23.11 5.37 12.23
C LYS A 29 -22.07 4.27 11.96
N PHE A 30 -22.46 3.24 11.22
CA PHE A 30 -21.56 2.15 10.83
C PHE A 30 -20.44 2.65 9.89
N ILE A 31 -20.78 3.48 8.91
CA ILE A 31 -19.77 4.10 8.02
C ILE A 31 -18.80 4.98 8.82
N ILE A 32 -19.31 5.83 9.71
CA ILE A 32 -18.46 6.67 10.58
C ILE A 32 -17.54 5.80 11.44
N PHE A 33 -18.06 4.71 12.01
CA PHE A 33 -17.27 3.77 12.80
C PHE A 33 -16.12 3.15 12.00
N ILE A 34 -16.38 2.73 10.75
CA ILE A 34 -15.33 2.22 9.86
C ILE A 34 -14.25 3.27 9.60
N ILE A 35 -14.65 4.53 9.35
CA ILE A 35 -13.70 5.63 9.11
C ILE A 35 -12.81 5.85 10.33
N ILE A 36 -13.38 5.87 11.53
CA ILE A 36 -12.64 6.02 12.79
C ILE A 36 -11.65 4.86 12.97
N LEU A 37 -12.10 3.62 12.72
CA LEU A 37 -11.27 2.43 12.82
C LEU A 37 -10.10 2.46 11.82
N MET A 38 -10.36 2.87 10.57
CA MET A 38 -9.33 3.07 9.56
C MET A 38 -8.32 4.15 9.97
N MET A 39 -8.79 5.28 10.49
CA MET A 39 -7.91 6.34 11.01
C MET A 39 -7.03 5.84 12.16
N GLY A 40 -7.62 5.12 13.11
CA GLY A 40 -6.88 4.51 14.22
C GLY A 40 -5.79 3.56 13.72
N ALA A 41 -6.10 2.71 12.74
CA ALA A 41 -5.12 1.82 12.13
C ALA A 41 -3.96 2.57 11.46
N LEU A 42 -4.23 3.67 10.74
CA LEU A 42 -3.19 4.51 10.13
C LEU A 42 -2.26 5.15 11.17
N ILE A 43 -2.80 5.62 12.30
CA ILE A 43 -2.02 6.18 13.40
C ILE A 43 -1.09 5.12 14.00
N VAL A 44 -1.62 3.93 14.30
CA VAL A 44 -0.83 2.81 14.86
C VAL A 44 0.29 2.41 13.89
N LEU A 45 -0.01 2.27 12.59
CA LEU A 45 0.99 1.99 11.57
C LEU A 45 2.06 3.09 11.48
N GLY A 46 1.67 4.35 11.63
CA GLY A 46 2.58 5.49 11.70
C GLY A 46 3.56 5.41 12.88
N ILE A 47 3.04 5.16 14.08
CA ILE A 47 3.84 5.01 15.31
C ILE A 47 4.80 3.82 15.19
N LEU A 48 4.31 2.66 14.73
CA LEU A 48 5.14 1.47 14.52
C LEU A 48 6.28 1.76 13.54
N ASN A 49 6.00 2.47 12.45
CA ASN A 49 7.04 2.83 11.49
C ASN A 49 8.05 3.83 12.07
N SER A 50 7.59 4.76 12.91
CA SER A 50 8.45 5.74 13.59
C SER A 50 9.43 5.06 14.55
N ARG A 51 8.95 4.13 15.37
CA ARG A 51 9.76 3.38 16.34
C ARG A 51 10.65 2.31 15.71
N ARG A 52 10.40 1.92 14.46
CA ARG A 52 11.17 0.88 13.80
C ARG A 52 12.53 1.42 13.40
N ASN A 53 13.55 1.00 14.14
CA ASN A 53 14.93 1.29 13.77
C ASN A 53 15.35 0.36 12.62
N TYR A 54 15.44 0.93 11.42
CA TYR A 54 15.88 0.19 10.24
C TYR A 54 17.39 0.35 10.12
N ASN A 55 18.14 -0.74 10.34
CA ASN A 55 19.57 -0.74 10.08
C ASN A 55 19.82 -0.77 8.54
N PRO A 56 20.57 0.19 7.98
CA PRO A 56 20.91 0.24 6.55
C PRO A 56 21.56 -1.05 6.02
N GLU A 57 22.47 -1.66 6.77
CA GLU A 57 23.16 -2.90 6.40
C GLU A 57 22.17 -4.08 6.28
N LYS A 58 21.26 -4.20 7.25
CA LYS A 58 20.20 -5.21 7.21
C LYS A 58 19.23 -4.97 6.04
N ILE A 59 19.04 -3.73 5.61
CA ILE A 59 18.25 -3.40 4.42
C ILE A 59 19.00 -3.82 3.18
N TRP A 60 20.29 -3.49 3.07
CA TRP A 60 21.15 -3.86 1.96
C TRP A 60 21.16 -5.38 1.72
N ASN A 61 21.23 -6.17 2.79
CA ASN A 61 21.20 -7.64 2.71
C ASN A 61 19.84 -8.20 2.26
N LYS A 62 18.76 -7.39 2.31
CA LYS A 62 17.43 -7.75 1.81
C LYS A 62 17.17 -7.25 0.40
N ARG A 63 18.18 -6.73 -0.30
CA ARG A 63 18.09 -6.35 -1.70
C ARG A 63 17.72 -7.57 -2.55
N LYS A 64 16.98 -7.32 -3.62
CA LYS A 64 16.69 -8.33 -4.63
C LYS A 64 17.45 -7.98 -5.90
N ILE A 65 17.85 -9.01 -6.64
CA ILE A 65 18.60 -8.88 -7.89
C ILE A 65 17.68 -9.31 -9.02
N ARG A 66 17.73 -8.60 -10.15
CA ARG A 66 17.12 -9.04 -11.40
C ARG A 66 18.07 -8.71 -12.56
N THR A 67 18.11 -9.60 -13.55
CA THR A 67 18.82 -9.38 -14.80
C THR A 67 17.98 -8.54 -15.76
N LEU A 68 18.60 -7.54 -16.38
CA LEU A 68 18.02 -6.79 -17.49
C LEU A 68 17.78 -7.75 -18.68
N LYS A 69 16.59 -7.72 -19.30
CA LYS A 69 16.29 -8.64 -20.44
C LYS A 69 17.00 -8.21 -21.73
N SER A 70 17.45 -6.96 -21.83
CA SER A 70 17.82 -6.35 -23.11
C SER A 70 19.24 -6.62 -23.56
N GLU A 71 20.09 -7.25 -22.74
CA GLU A 71 21.51 -7.40 -23.07
C GLU A 71 21.98 -8.83 -22.80
N ILE A 72 22.60 -9.44 -23.82
CA ILE A 72 23.31 -10.71 -23.70
C ILE A 72 24.54 -10.42 -22.85
N GLY A 73 24.55 -10.91 -21.60
CA GLY A 73 25.51 -10.52 -20.55
C GLY A 73 25.05 -9.39 -19.62
N GLY A 74 23.80 -8.95 -19.73
CA GLY A 74 23.26 -7.68 -19.23
C GLY A 74 23.39 -7.40 -17.72
N GLY A 75 23.52 -6.10 -17.42
CA GLY A 75 23.71 -5.53 -16.08
C GLY A 75 22.76 -6.08 -15.01
N GLN A 76 23.28 -6.16 -13.79
CA GLN A 76 22.52 -6.64 -12.63
C GLN A 76 21.83 -5.46 -11.95
N GLU A 77 20.51 -5.49 -11.84
CA GLU A 77 19.77 -4.46 -11.12
C GLU A 77 19.48 -4.90 -9.69
N TYR A 78 19.89 -4.09 -8.72
CA TYR A 78 19.44 -4.22 -7.34
C TYR A 78 18.16 -3.44 -7.15
N TYR A 79 17.16 -4.04 -6.48
CA TYR A 79 15.93 -3.36 -6.13
C TYR A 79 15.43 -3.68 -4.72
N PHE A 80 14.74 -2.70 -4.15
CA PHE A 80 14.17 -2.71 -2.80
C PHE A 80 12.69 -2.40 -2.87
N ARG A 81 11.86 -3.18 -2.16
CA ARG A 81 10.41 -2.94 -2.06
C ARG A 81 10.05 -2.32 -0.73
N TYR A 82 9.19 -1.31 -0.74
CA TYR A 82 8.66 -0.67 0.46
C TYR A 82 7.19 -0.24 0.26
N TRP A 83 6.44 -0.17 1.35
CA TRP A 83 5.08 0.39 1.32
C TRP A 83 5.14 1.91 1.47
N ILE A 84 4.17 2.64 0.89
CA ILE A 84 4.14 4.12 0.94
C ILE A 84 4.17 4.66 2.37
N TRP A 85 3.52 3.98 3.32
CA TRP A 85 3.53 4.36 4.74
C TRP A 85 4.85 4.06 5.46
N GLN A 86 5.74 3.24 4.87
CA GLN A 86 7.06 2.91 5.43
C GLN A 86 8.12 3.97 5.09
N ARG A 87 7.88 5.23 5.49
CA ARG A 87 8.79 6.37 5.24
C ARG A 87 10.21 6.13 5.77
N ASN A 88 10.36 5.57 6.97
CA ASN A 88 11.67 5.29 7.57
C ASN A 88 12.44 4.21 6.82
N LYS A 89 11.73 3.20 6.29
CA LYS A 89 12.34 2.18 5.43
C LYS A 89 12.89 2.80 4.15
N ARG A 90 12.13 3.70 3.51
CA ARG A 90 12.59 4.44 2.32
C ARG A 90 13.87 5.22 2.62
N LYS A 91 13.90 5.98 3.72
CA LYS A 91 15.08 6.77 4.10
C LYS A 91 16.32 5.89 4.24
N ASN A 92 16.19 4.74 4.91
CA ASN A 92 17.31 3.83 5.11
C ASN A 92 17.70 3.04 3.85
N ILE A 93 16.77 2.77 2.92
CA ILE A 93 17.11 2.26 1.59
C ILE A 93 17.99 3.27 0.86
N LEU A 94 17.65 4.56 0.88
CA LEU A 94 18.45 5.59 0.22
C LEU A 94 19.84 5.74 0.86
N ILE A 95 19.95 5.62 2.18
CA ILE A 95 21.25 5.61 2.88
C ILE A 95 22.07 4.39 2.45
N ALA A 96 21.49 3.19 2.52
CA ALA A 96 22.17 1.96 2.13
C ALA A 96 22.63 1.97 0.66
N LEU A 97 21.87 2.64 -0.20
CA LEU A 97 22.21 2.83 -1.60
C LEU A 97 23.36 3.84 -1.76
N ARG A 98 23.34 4.96 -1.02
CA ARG A 98 24.40 6.00 -1.03
C ARG A 98 25.80 5.43 -0.83
N ASP A 99 25.93 4.46 0.09
CA ASP A 99 27.20 3.83 0.40
C ASP A 99 27.71 2.92 -0.74
N TYR A 100 26.84 2.55 -1.68
CA TYR A 100 27.14 1.63 -2.77
C TYR A 100 27.49 2.32 -4.10
N SER A 101 26.92 3.48 -4.41
CA SER A 101 27.27 4.25 -5.62
C SER A 101 27.52 5.72 -5.29
N PRO A 102 28.78 6.15 -5.11
CA PRO A 102 29.09 7.54 -4.77
C PRO A 102 28.77 8.56 -5.89
N TYR A 103 28.41 8.12 -7.12
CA TYR A 103 28.38 8.98 -8.30
C TYR A 103 27.08 8.99 -9.14
N GLU A 104 26.00 8.31 -8.76
CA GLU A 104 24.80 8.30 -9.62
C GLU A 104 23.50 8.71 -8.90
N GLU A 105 22.72 9.52 -9.59
CA GLU A 105 21.45 10.09 -9.14
C GLU A 105 20.48 8.98 -8.68
N TYR A 106 20.15 8.97 -7.39
CA TYR A 106 19.24 7.99 -6.75
C TYR A 106 17.76 8.09 -7.17
N TYR A 107 17.48 8.86 -8.21
CA TYR A 107 16.20 8.92 -8.88
C TYR A 107 16.48 8.79 -10.37
N PRO A 108 15.83 7.86 -11.09
CA PRO A 108 15.90 7.94 -12.53
C PRO A 108 15.26 9.28 -12.93
N SER A 109 16.08 10.18 -13.47
CA SER A 109 15.67 11.42 -14.13
C SER A 109 14.69 11.13 -15.28
N GLN A 110 14.72 9.91 -15.79
CA GLN A 110 13.76 9.39 -16.75
C GLN A 110 12.57 8.68 -16.09
N LYS A 111 11.37 9.05 -16.55
CA LYS A 111 10.12 8.32 -16.27
C LYS A 111 10.23 6.90 -16.86
N TRP A 112 10.65 5.93 -16.06
CA TRP A 112 10.84 4.57 -16.56
C TRP A 112 9.51 3.85 -16.83
N LEU A 113 9.41 3.25 -18.01
CA LEU A 113 8.38 2.27 -18.38
C LEU A 113 8.67 0.96 -17.64
N LYS A 114 8.06 0.80 -16.46
CA LYS A 114 8.13 -0.42 -15.65
C LYS A 114 7.83 -1.66 -16.51
N LYS A 115 8.77 -2.60 -16.57
CA LYS A 115 8.59 -3.93 -17.19
C LYS A 115 7.45 -4.73 -16.52
N ASP A 116 7.24 -4.53 -15.23
CA ASP A 116 6.07 -4.94 -14.47
C ASP A 116 5.77 -3.88 -13.40
N LYS A 117 4.56 -3.32 -13.40
CA LYS A 117 4.12 -2.49 -12.27
C LYS A 117 4.10 -3.36 -11.01
N SER A 118 4.54 -2.82 -9.87
CA SER A 118 4.19 -3.43 -8.57
C SER A 118 2.69 -3.67 -8.57
N LYS A 119 2.29 -4.95 -8.66
CA LYS A 119 0.87 -5.36 -8.83
C LYS A 119 0.01 -4.98 -7.63
N LEU A 120 0.65 -4.62 -6.51
CA LEU A 120 -0.01 -4.25 -5.26
C LEU A 120 -0.12 -2.72 -5.13
N PRO A 121 -1.33 -2.19 -4.87
CA PRO A 121 -1.50 -0.76 -4.60
C PRO A 121 -0.69 -0.39 -3.37
N PHE A 122 -0.13 0.83 -3.36
CA PHE A 122 0.70 1.37 -2.27
C PHE A 122 2.06 0.69 -2.02
N ARG A 123 2.46 -0.32 -2.79
CA ARG A 123 3.81 -0.88 -2.77
C ARG A 123 4.66 -0.23 -3.86
N ARG A 124 5.80 0.32 -3.47
CA ARG A 124 6.77 1.02 -4.32
C ARG A 124 8.13 0.30 -4.32
N GLU A 125 8.95 0.63 -5.30
CA GLU A 125 10.28 0.05 -5.50
C GLU A 125 11.32 1.15 -5.73
N ILE A 126 12.54 0.96 -5.21
CA ILE A 126 13.74 1.77 -5.48
C ILE A 126 14.80 0.81 -6.03
N TRP A 127 15.54 1.22 -7.05
CA TRP A 127 16.52 0.35 -7.72
C TRP A 127 17.77 1.12 -8.13
N VAL A 128 18.88 0.39 -8.33
CA VAL A 128 20.18 0.86 -8.81
C VAL A 128 20.77 -0.20 -9.75
N ILE A 129 21.38 0.23 -10.85
CA ILE A 129 22.05 -0.62 -11.83
C ILE A 129 23.49 -0.86 -11.35
N LYS A 130 23.98 -2.09 -11.52
CA LYS A 130 25.39 -2.44 -11.35
C LYS A 130 26.02 -2.68 -12.72
#